data_AF-A0A919IGD9-F1
#
_entry.id   AF-A0A919IGD9-F1
#
_cell.length_a   1.000
_cell.length_b   1.000
_cell.length_c   1.000
_cell.angle_alpha   90.00
_cell.angle_beta   90.00
_cell.angle_gamma   90.00
#
_symmetry.space_group_name_H-M   'P 1'
#
loop_
_entity.id
_entity.type
_entity.pdbx_description
1 polymer ?
#
loop_
_entity_poly.entity_id
_entity_poly.type
_entity_poly.pdbx_seq_one_letter_code
_entity_poly.pdbx_strand_id
1 'polypeptide(L)'
;MTLPDLSEFEPHRTEVDASFEGTKVPGLRAEFFRRPEGDRIASVGRYSFGGEELLLAWGYVDEEHCRHNAVRDGSGSWSPAQAGCPQVRLVKNGQAVIGLAVRAPTGVWVRAVGG
;
A
#
# COMPACT_ATOMS: atom_id res chain seq x y z
N MET A 1 -10.16 -4.59 -13.82
CA MET A 1 -8.88 -3.85 -13.80
C MET A 1 -7.80 -4.79 -13.30
N THR A 2 -6.63 -4.79 -13.94
CA THR A 2 -5.47 -5.59 -13.56
C THR A 2 -4.58 -4.78 -12.61
N LEU A 3 -3.64 -5.47 -11.93
CA LEU A 3 -2.59 -4.80 -11.17
C LEU A 3 -1.75 -3.90 -12.11
N PRO A 4 -1.25 -2.75 -11.62
CA PRO A 4 -0.32 -1.95 -12.41
C PRO A 4 0.99 -2.70 -12.65
N ASP A 5 1.49 -2.66 -13.88
CA ASP A 5 2.86 -3.08 -14.18
C ASP A 5 3.81 -1.94 -13.80
N LEU A 6 4.57 -2.13 -12.72
CA LEU A 6 5.49 -1.11 -12.22
C LEU A 6 6.66 -0.81 -13.18
N SER A 7 6.94 -1.68 -14.16
CA SER A 7 7.98 -1.41 -15.18
C SER A 7 7.60 -0.27 -16.13
N GLU A 8 6.31 0.08 -16.19
CA GLU A 8 5.82 1.23 -16.96
C GLU A 8 5.92 2.55 -16.19
N PHE A 9 6.36 2.53 -14.92
CA PHE A 9 6.41 3.70 -14.06
C PHE A 9 7.84 4.05 -13.64
N GLU A 10 8.08 5.33 -13.46
CA GLU A 10 9.35 5.83 -12.91
C GLU A 10 9.26 5.91 -11.37
N PRO A 11 10.32 5.50 -10.64
CA PRO A 11 10.42 5.73 -9.20
C PRO A 11 10.36 7.23 -8.89
N HIS A 12 9.47 7.62 -7.98
CA HIS A 12 9.31 9.03 -7.59
C HIS A 12 9.88 9.33 -6.20
N ARG A 13 9.50 8.54 -5.19
CA ARG A 13 10.00 8.70 -3.81
C ARG A 13 9.87 7.40 -3.02
N THR A 14 10.69 7.26 -1.98
CA THR A 14 10.60 6.18 -0.99
C THR A 14 10.51 6.79 0.40
N GLU A 15 9.63 6.26 1.24
CA GLU A 15 9.53 6.57 2.66
C GLU A 15 9.80 5.31 3.48
N VAL A 16 10.69 5.44 4.47
CA VAL A 16 10.98 4.40 5.46
C VAL A 16 10.30 4.79 6.77
N ASP A 17 9.77 3.81 7.49
CA ASP A 17 8.88 4.01 8.63
C ASP A 17 7.72 4.95 8.27
N ALA A 18 7.08 4.64 7.14
CA ALA A 18 6.00 5.43 6.56
C ALA A 18 4.86 5.60 7.57
N SER A 19 4.16 6.74 7.46
CA SER A 19 3.07 7.07 8.37
C SER A 19 1.72 6.63 7.83
N PHE A 20 0.88 6.12 8.71
CA PHE A 20 -0.53 5.90 8.45
C PHE A 20 -1.36 6.78 9.40
N GLU A 21 -2.25 7.61 8.86
CA GLU A 21 -3.06 8.58 9.62
C GLU A 21 -2.21 9.43 10.60
N GLY A 22 -1.05 9.91 10.13
CA GLY A 22 -0.11 10.72 10.93
C GLY A 22 0.69 9.94 11.97
N THR A 23 0.51 8.62 12.09
CA THR A 23 1.27 7.77 13.00
C THR A 23 2.33 6.97 12.24
N LYS A 24 3.60 7.12 12.62
CA LYS A 24 4.69 6.30 12.05
C LYS A 24 4.46 4.81 12.34
N VAL A 25 4.70 3.98 11.34
CA VAL A 25 4.68 2.52 11.46
C VAL A 25 6.11 2.01 11.26
N PRO A 26 6.85 1.70 12.33
CA PRO A 26 8.21 1.17 12.21
C PRO A 26 8.25 -0.08 11.34
N GLY A 27 9.14 -0.13 10.36
CA GLY A 27 9.29 -1.25 9.43
C GLY A 27 8.40 -1.18 8.18
N LEU A 28 7.45 -0.23 8.10
CA LEU A 28 6.67 0.02 6.90
C LEU A 28 7.49 0.84 5.90
N ARG A 29 7.73 0.29 4.71
CA ARG A 29 8.33 0.99 3.58
C ARG A 29 7.25 1.30 2.56
N ALA A 30 7.17 2.56 2.12
CA ALA A 30 6.28 3.00 1.05
C ALA A 30 7.11 3.50 -0.14
N GLU A 31 6.88 2.94 -1.32
CA GLU A 31 7.50 3.37 -2.57
C GLU A 31 6.42 3.92 -3.49
N PHE A 32 6.66 5.11 -4.03
CA PHE A 32 5.72 5.77 -4.92
C PHE A 32 6.34 5.87 -6.30
N PHE A 33 5.55 5.49 -7.30
CA PHE A 33 5.91 5.49 -8.72
C PHE A 33 4.95 6.39 -9.47
N ARG A 34 5.41 6.97 -10.58
CA ARG A 34 4.61 7.88 -11.41
C ARG A 34 4.83 7.63 -12.90
N ARG A 35 3.77 7.87 -13.67
CA ARG A 35 3.80 7.82 -15.13
C ARG A 35 2.87 8.89 -15.70
N PRO A 36 3.28 9.67 -16.71
CA PRO A 36 2.37 10.52 -17.47
C PRO A 36 1.27 9.68 -18.16
N GLU A 37 0.03 10.14 -18.13
CA GLU A 37 -1.10 9.51 -18.80
C GLU A 37 -2.04 10.60 -19.35
N GLY A 38 -1.84 10.95 -20.63
CA GLY A 38 -2.47 12.12 -21.22
C GLY A 38 -2.10 13.39 -20.44
N ASP A 39 -3.12 14.13 -20.01
CA ASP A 39 -2.96 15.37 -19.22
C ASP A 39 -2.82 15.11 -17.70
N ARG A 40 -2.76 13.84 -17.28
CA ARG A 40 -2.72 13.45 -15.86
C ARG A 40 -1.45 12.68 -15.55
N ILE A 41 -1.18 12.51 -14.25
CA ILE A 41 -0.07 11.69 -13.76
C ILE A 41 -0.66 10.52 -12.98
N ALA A 42 -0.55 9.32 -13.53
CA ALA A 42 -0.86 8.10 -12.81
C ALA A 42 0.18 7.88 -11.71
N SER A 43 -0.26 7.42 -10.53
CA SER A 43 0.63 7.11 -9.42
C SER A 43 0.26 5.81 -8.74
N VAL A 44 1.28 5.05 -8.36
CA VAL A 44 1.15 3.78 -7.63
C VAL A 44 2.00 3.87 -6.36
N GLY A 45 1.40 3.56 -5.22
CA GLY A 45 2.07 3.31 -3.96
C GLY A 45 2.20 1.80 -3.71
N ARG A 46 3.43 1.32 -3.58
CA ARG A 46 3.76 -0.03 -3.11
C ARG A 46 4.17 0.04 -1.65
N TYR A 47 3.53 -0.76 -0.80
CA TYR A 47 3.84 -0.83 0.62
C TYR A 47 4.36 -2.21 0.97
N SER A 48 5.49 -2.25 1.66
CA SER A 48 6.11 -3.48 2.15
C SER A 48 6.44 -3.36 3.63
N PHE A 49 6.47 -4.50 4.31
CA PHE A 49 6.82 -4.59 5.72
C PHE A 49 7.72 -5.80 5.94
N GLY A 50 8.87 -5.60 6.59
CA GLY A 50 9.86 -6.66 6.76
C GLY A 50 10.39 -7.23 5.43
N GLY A 51 10.36 -6.43 4.36
CA GLY A 51 10.76 -6.85 3.01
C GLY A 51 9.65 -7.48 2.16
N GLU A 52 8.53 -7.87 2.76
CA GLU A 52 7.40 -8.48 2.04
C GLU A 52 6.39 -7.42 1.58
N GLU A 53 5.98 -7.48 0.32
CA GLU A 53 4.92 -6.61 -0.22
C GLU A 53 3.58 -6.92 0.45
N LEU A 54 2.85 -5.87 0.85
CA LEU A 54 1.56 -5.97 1.55
C LEU A 54 0.40 -5.47 0.70
N LEU A 55 0.55 -4.30 0.09
CA LEU A 55 -0.51 -3.70 -0.70
C LEU A 55 0.04 -2.81 -1.81
N LEU A 56 -0.76 -2.69 -2.88
CA LEU A 56 -0.66 -1.65 -3.89
C LEU A 56 -1.89 -0.75 -3.77
N ALA A 57 -1.69 0.55 -3.92
CA ALA A 57 -2.78 1.51 -4.04
C ALA A 57 -2.44 2.50 -5.16
N TRP A 58 -3.38 2.76 -6.06
CA TRP A 58 -3.12 3.59 -7.25
C TRP A 58 -4.31 4.43 -7.67
N GLY A 59 -4.00 5.45 -8.47
CA GLY A 59 -4.93 6.47 -8.95
C GLY A 59 -4.13 7.54 -9.67
N TYR A 60 -4.56 8.80 -9.53
CA TYR A 60 -3.85 9.94 -10.10
C TYR A 60 -3.37 10.90 -9.01
N VAL A 61 -2.29 11.63 -9.29
CA VAL A 61 -1.67 12.57 -8.32
C VAL A 61 -2.59 13.74 -7.96
N ASP A 62 -3.52 14.09 -8.84
CA ASP A 62 -4.52 15.15 -8.66
C ASP A 62 -5.75 14.71 -7.85
N GLU A 63 -5.77 13.48 -7.31
CA GLU A 63 -6.87 12.93 -6.53
C GLU A 63 -6.51 12.80 -5.04
N GLU A 64 -7.46 13.15 -4.17
CA GLU A 64 -7.30 13.02 -2.71
C GLU A 64 -7.24 11.55 -2.27
N HIS A 65 -7.90 10.66 -3.01
CA HIS A 65 -8.06 9.25 -2.66
C HIS A 65 -7.61 8.34 -3.78
N CYS A 66 -7.06 7.18 -3.41
CA CYS A 66 -6.73 6.13 -4.36
C CYS A 66 -8.00 5.66 -5.07
N ARG A 67 -7.93 5.49 -6.39
CA ARG A 67 -9.01 4.87 -7.17
C ARG A 67 -9.11 3.39 -6.92
N HIS A 68 -7.97 2.74 -6.70
CA HIS A 68 -7.89 1.31 -6.60
C HIS A 68 -6.84 0.85 -5.59
N ASN A 69 -7.02 -0.38 -5.12
CA ASN A 69 -6.03 -1.08 -4.30
C ASN A 69 -6.04 -2.58 -4.56
N ALA A 70 -4.95 -3.25 -4.18
CA ALA A 70 -4.84 -4.70 -4.11
C ALA A 70 -4.00 -5.08 -2.90
N VAL A 71 -4.26 -6.24 -2.32
CA VAL A 71 -3.62 -6.71 -1.08
C VAL A 71 -2.97 -8.04 -1.36
N ARG A 72 -1.72 -8.20 -0.94
CA ARG A 72 -1.00 -9.47 -1.04
C ARG A 72 -1.28 -10.29 0.22
N ASP A 73 -1.75 -11.52 0.04
CA ASP A 73 -2.07 -12.40 1.15
C ASP A 73 -0.83 -13.14 1.69
N GLY A 74 -1.01 -13.90 2.79
CA GLY A 74 0.08 -14.66 3.41
C GLY A 74 0.63 -15.81 2.54
N SER A 75 -0.02 -16.15 1.43
CA SER A 75 0.52 -17.10 0.43
C SER A 75 1.42 -16.41 -0.59
N GLY A 76 1.52 -15.08 -0.55
CA GLY A 76 2.24 -14.27 -1.53
C GLY A 76 1.41 -13.93 -2.76
N SER A 77 0.12 -14.27 -2.77
CA SER A 77 -0.77 -14.02 -3.91
C SER A 77 -1.43 -12.65 -3.81
N TRP A 78 -1.50 -11.94 -4.93
CA TRP A 78 -2.23 -10.69 -5.01
C TRP A 78 -3.74 -10.92 -5.14
N SER A 79 -4.51 -10.18 -4.35
CA SER A 79 -5.96 -10.13 -4.53
C SER A 79 -6.35 -9.36 -5.80
N PRO A 80 -7.57 -9.58 -6.35
CA PRO A 80 -8.08 -8.76 -7.43
C PRO A 80 -8.20 -7.29 -7.01
N ALA A 81 -7.94 -6.39 -7.96
CA ALA A 81 -8.07 -4.95 -7.75
C ALA A 81 -9.47 -4.57 -7.22
N GLN A 82 -9.51 -3.80 -6.14
CA GLN A 82 -10.71 -3.23 -5.55
C GLN A 82 -10.78 -1.73 -5.83
N ALA A 83 -11.99 -1.17 -5.83
CA ALA A 83 -12.18 0.27 -5.88
C ALA A 83 -11.93 0.93 -4.51
N GLY A 84 -11.40 2.14 -4.52
CA GLY A 84 -11.15 2.98 -3.36
C GLY A 84 -9.81 2.72 -2.65
N CYS A 85 -9.63 3.40 -1.51
CA CYS A 85 -8.48 3.23 -0.63
C CYS A 85 -8.51 1.88 0.11
N PRO A 86 -7.34 1.30 0.43
CA PRO A 86 -7.27 0.09 1.26
C PRO A 86 -7.80 0.36 2.67
N GLN A 87 -8.42 -0.65 3.29
CA GLN A 87 -8.78 -0.60 4.71
C GLN A 87 -7.58 -1.07 5.53
N VAL A 88 -7.02 -0.19 6.34
CA VAL A 88 -5.82 -0.44 7.15
C VAL A 88 -6.12 -0.19 8.63
N ARG A 89 -5.49 -0.98 9.50
CA ARG A 89 -5.52 -0.79 10.96
C ARG A 89 -4.10 -0.87 11.50
N LEU A 90 -3.78 -0.01 12.46
CA LEU A 90 -2.53 -0.13 13.21
C LEU A 90 -2.58 -1.33 14.15
N VAL A 91 -1.50 -2.11 14.19
CA VAL A 91 -1.29 -3.16 15.19
C VAL A 91 -0.43 -2.57 16.31
N LYS A 92 -0.90 -2.69 17.55
CA LYS A 92 -0.24 -2.10 18.72
C LYS A 92 0.07 -3.15 19.78
N ASN A 93 1.16 -2.95 20.51
CA ASN A 93 1.47 -3.63 21.77
C ASN A 93 1.55 -2.56 22.87
N GLY A 94 0.53 -2.50 23.73
CA GLY A 94 0.31 -1.34 24.60
C GLY A 94 0.13 -0.06 23.79
N GLN A 95 0.97 0.94 24.05
CA GLN A 95 0.98 2.21 23.32
C GLN A 95 1.86 2.19 22.06
N ALA A 96 2.73 1.19 21.92
CA ALA A 96 3.66 1.10 20.79
C ALA A 96 2.98 0.56 19.54
N VAL A 97 3.19 1.23 18.39
CA VAL A 97 2.84 0.68 17.07
C VAL A 97 3.89 -0.32 16.66
N ILE A 98 3.46 -1.55 16.40
CA ILE A 98 4.34 -2.66 16.02
C ILE A 98 4.09 -3.15 14.59
N GLY A 99 3.16 -2.52 13.86
CA GLY A 99 2.87 -2.87 12.48
C GLY A 99 1.47 -2.43 12.04
N LEU A 100 0.95 -3.11 11.02
CA LEU A 100 -0.34 -2.83 10.42
C LEU A 100 -1.07 -4.12 10.01
N ALA A 101 -2.38 -4.00 9.83
CA ALA A 101 -3.22 -5.01 9.22
C ALA A 101 -3.99 -4.39 8.06
N VAL A 102 -4.03 -5.08 6.92
CA VAL A 102 -4.73 -4.64 5.71
C VAL A 102 -5.85 -5.62 5.41
N ARG A 103 -7.05 -5.11 5.13
CA ARG A 103 -8.20 -5.97 4.82
C ARG A 103 -8.19 -6.39 3.37
N ALA A 104 -8.07 -7.69 3.12
CA ALA A 104 -8.22 -8.28 1.79
C ALA A 104 -9.70 -8.25 1.35
N PRO A 105 -9.98 -8.40 0.04
CA PRO A 105 -11.36 -8.42 -0.49
C PRO A 105 -12.21 -9.57 0.07
N THR A 106 -11.57 -10.66 0.47
CA THR A 106 -12.21 -11.79 1.17
C THR A 106 -12.71 -11.44 2.57
N GLY A 107 -12.38 -10.25 3.07
CA GLY A 107 -12.70 -9.79 4.42
C GLY A 107 -11.65 -10.16 5.48
N VAL A 108 -10.66 -10.99 5.12
CA VAL A 108 -9.55 -11.39 5.98
C VAL A 108 -8.59 -10.23 6.21
N TRP A 109 -8.08 -10.09 7.43
CA TRP A 109 -7.04 -9.13 7.77
C TRP A 109 -5.66 -9.76 7.63
N VAL A 110 -4.88 -9.30 6.67
CA VAL A 110 -3.46 -9.65 6.51
C VAL A 110 -2.67 -8.81 7.49
N ARG A 111 -2.04 -9.44 8.49
CA ARG A 111 -1.28 -8.76 9.54
C ARG A 111 0.20 -8.80 9.22
N ALA A 112 0.85 -7.65 9.36
CA ALA A 112 2.30 -7.50 9.28
C ALA A 112 2.79 -6.79 10.54
N VAL A 113 3.67 -7.45 11.28
CA VAL A 113 4.21 -6.97 12.56
C VAL A 113 5.72 -7.15 12.59
N GLY A 114 6.42 -6.22 13.24
CA GLY A 114 7.84 -6.36 13.54
C GLY A 114 8.03 -7.37 14.66
N GLY A 115 9.04 -8.24 14.52
CA GLY A 115 9.45 -9.18 15.57
C GLY A 115 10.08 -8.50 16.77
#